data_AF-A0A6J2XJ02-F1
#
_entry.id   AF-A0A6J2XJ02-F1
#
_cell.length_a   1.000
_cell.length_b   1.000
_cell.length_c   1.000
_cell.angle_alpha   90.00
_cell.angle_beta   90.00
_cell.angle_gamma   90.00
#
_symmetry.space_group_name_H-M   'P 1'
#
loop_
_entity.id
_entity.type
_entity.pdbx_description
1 polymer ?
#
loop_
_entity_poly.entity_id
_entity_poly.type
_entity_poly.pdbx_seq_one_letter_code
_entity_poly.pdbx_strand_id
1 'polypeptide(L)'
;MMKITQRHFSKYHKQFMEYLDKKASIHLSDRSNRLWHHVAGPKTIFFWAPIVKWSIVIAGIADLNRPADQISLGQSSSLAITGLIWSRYSVVIYPVNYQLLSANVFMGITQFYQFLRCVHFNFILTPEEQERYIKENRKIE
;
A
#
# COMPACT_ATOMS: atom_id res chain seq x y z
N MET A 1 18.52 22.98 -5.79
CA MET A 1 17.69 22.79 -7.00
C MET A 1 16.31 22.31 -6.58
N MET A 2 15.43 23.23 -6.15
CA MET A 2 14.04 22.92 -5.74
C MET A 2 13.19 24.20 -5.81
N LYS A 3 13.05 24.78 -7.02
CA LYS A 3 12.21 25.97 -7.30
C LYS A 3 11.23 25.73 -8.47
N ILE A 4 10.80 24.49 -8.71
CA ILE A 4 9.98 24.15 -9.89
C ILE A 4 8.51 23.81 -9.56
N THR A 5 8.12 23.58 -8.29
CA THR A 5 6.78 23.01 -7.98
C THR A 5 5.86 23.88 -7.12
N GLN A 6 6.07 25.20 -7.05
CA GLN A 6 5.20 26.10 -6.25
C GLN A 6 4.40 27.12 -7.09
N ARG A 7 4.47 27.06 -8.43
CA ARG A 7 3.86 28.09 -9.30
C ARG A 7 2.43 27.81 -9.75
N HIS A 8 1.80 26.71 -9.35
CA HIS A 8 0.46 26.34 -9.86
C HIS A 8 -0.50 25.78 -8.78
N PHE A 9 -0.36 26.19 -7.52
CA PHE A 9 -1.43 25.93 -6.55
C PHE A 9 -2.49 27.03 -6.62
N SER A 10 -3.73 26.62 -6.91
CA SER A 10 -4.91 27.47 -6.98
C SER A 10 -5.07 28.34 -5.73
N LYS A 11 -5.59 29.57 -5.88
CA LYS A 11 -5.86 30.51 -4.79
C LYS A 11 -6.62 29.84 -3.63
N TYR A 12 -7.55 28.95 -3.95
CA TYR A 12 -8.34 28.20 -2.98
C TYR A 12 -7.52 27.25 -2.11
N HIS A 13 -6.48 26.62 -2.66
CA HIS A 13 -5.58 25.75 -1.89
C HIS A 13 -4.81 26.54 -0.84
N LYS A 14 -4.32 27.73 -1.20
CA LYS A 14 -3.59 28.61 -0.26
C LYS A 14 -4.50 29.08 0.87
N GLN A 15 -5.70 29.55 0.53
CA GLN A 15 -6.71 29.97 1.52
C GLN A 15 -7.11 28.84 2.46
N PHE A 16 -7.29 27.64 1.92
CA PHE A 16 -7.60 26.46 2.72
C PHE A 16 -6.47 26.09 3.67
N MET A 17 -5.22 26.09 3.18
CA MET A 17 -4.06 25.79 4.01
C MET A 17 -3.85 26.82 5.11
N GLU A 18 -4.05 28.11 4.84
CA GLU A 18 -4.01 29.18 5.86
C GLU A 18 -5.09 28.99 6.93
N TYR A 19 -6.31 28.63 6.52
CA TYR A 19 -7.39 28.31 7.46
C TYR A 19 -7.03 27.13 8.36
N LEU A 20 -6.50 26.05 7.78
CA LEU A 20 -6.04 24.89 8.55
C LEU A 20 -4.90 25.24 9.50
N ASP A 21 -3.92 26.03 9.07
CA ASP A 21 -2.78 26.45 9.88
C ASP A 21 -3.24 27.25 11.10
N LYS A 22 -4.17 28.20 10.89
CA LYS A 22 -4.73 29.03 11.96
C LYS A 22 -5.51 28.21 12.98
N LYS A 23 -6.26 27.20 12.53
CA LYS A 23 -7.02 26.33 13.43
C LYS A 23 -6.12 25.34 14.16
N ALA A 24 -5.08 24.85 13.49
CA ALA A 24 -4.14 23.89 14.07
C ALA A 24 -3.23 24.54 15.12
N SER A 25 -2.70 25.75 14.88
CA SER A 25 -1.79 26.43 15.80
C SER A 25 -2.39 26.74 17.18
N ILE A 26 -3.73 26.83 17.27
CA ILE A 26 -4.46 27.05 18.53
C ILE A 26 -4.48 25.78 19.40
N HIS A 27 -4.43 24.59 18.79
CA HIS A 27 -4.57 23.31 19.49
C HIS A 27 -3.29 22.47 19.53
N LEU A 28 -2.25 22.83 18.75
CA LEU A 28 -1.01 22.06 18.67
C LEU A 28 -0.05 22.44 19.82
N SER A 29 0.38 21.43 20.59
CA SER A 29 1.52 21.55 21.49
C SER A 29 2.82 21.84 20.73
N ASP A 30 3.87 22.31 21.43
CA ASP A 30 5.15 22.70 20.81
C ASP A 30 5.80 21.62 19.93
N ARG A 31 5.65 20.34 20.30
CA ARG A 31 6.15 19.20 19.50
C ARG A 31 5.36 18.99 18.23
N SER A 32 4.02 19.03 18.32
CA SER A 32 3.14 18.86 17.17
C SER A 32 3.25 20.04 16.21
N ASN A 33 3.49 21.25 16.74
CA ASN A 33 3.74 22.44 15.93
C ASN A 33 5.03 22.30 15.10
N ARG A 34 6.10 21.77 15.69
CA ARG A 34 7.34 21.46 14.94
C ARG A 34 7.13 20.45 13.81
N LEU A 35 6.33 19.40 14.03
CA LEU A 35 5.99 18.42 13.00
C LEU A 35 5.11 19.02 11.90
N TRP A 36 4.18 19.90 12.27
CA TRP A 36 3.25 20.56 11.34
C TRP A 36 3.97 21.48 10.35
N HIS A 37 4.98 22.24 10.82
CA HIS A 37 5.77 23.14 9.97
C HIS A 37 7.00 22.48 9.32
N HIS A 38 7.21 21.17 9.51
CA HIS A 38 8.32 20.46 8.90
C HIS A 38 8.23 20.44 7.36
N VAL A 39 9.36 20.53 6.66
CA VAL A 39 9.44 20.55 5.18
C VAL A 39 8.90 19.26 4.52
N ALA A 40 8.86 18.17 5.27
CA ALA A 40 8.22 16.90 4.91
C ALA A 40 7.07 16.54 5.87
N GLY A 41 6.42 17.54 6.45
CA GLY A 41 5.35 17.37 7.42
C GLY A 41 3.99 16.99 6.79
N PRO A 42 2.94 16.87 7.61
CA PRO A 42 1.59 16.46 7.18
C PRO A 42 0.95 17.32 6.09
N LYS A 43 1.45 18.54 5.88
CA LYS A 43 1.04 19.43 4.78
C LYS A 43 1.58 19.00 3.41
N THR A 44 2.48 18.01 3.34
CA THR A 44 3.21 17.64 2.13
C THR A 44 2.91 16.23 1.65
N ILE A 45 3.04 16.01 0.35
CA ILE A 45 2.89 14.68 -0.27
C ILE A 45 3.91 13.66 0.26
N PHE A 46 5.08 14.12 0.69
CA PHE A 46 6.14 13.25 1.21
C PHE A 46 5.74 12.54 2.51
N PHE A 47 4.84 13.13 3.29
CA PHE A 47 4.28 12.49 4.49
C PHE A 47 3.21 11.44 4.13
N TRP A 48 2.30 11.78 3.21
CA TRP A 48 1.17 10.92 2.86
C TRP A 48 1.52 9.79 1.89
N ALA A 49 2.47 9.99 0.99
CA ALA A 49 2.84 8.98 -0.01
C ALA A 49 3.33 7.65 0.63
N PRO A 50 4.19 7.66 1.66
CA PRO A 50 4.52 6.45 2.41
C PRO A 50 3.31 5.78 3.08
N ILE A 51 2.38 6.57 3.62
CA ILE A 51 1.16 6.07 4.27
C ILE A 51 0.28 5.34 3.26
N VAL A 52 0.03 5.96 2.11
CA VAL A 52 -0.79 5.36 1.03
C VAL A 52 -0.11 4.12 0.44
N LYS A 53 1.22 4.10 0.35
CA LYS A 53 1.92 2.90 -0.11
C LYS A 53 1.70 1.72 0.84
N TRP A 54 1.72 1.95 2.15
CA TRP A 54 1.44 0.91 3.14
C TRP A 54 -0.04 0.52 3.22
N SER A 55 -0.98 1.42 2.91
CA SER A 55 -2.39 1.04 2.86
C SER A 55 -2.67 -0.02 1.80
N ILE A 56 -1.94 -0.02 0.68
CA ILE A 56 -2.03 -1.08 -0.35
C ILE A 56 -1.56 -2.42 0.21
N VAL A 57 -0.48 -2.43 0.99
CA VAL A 57 0.03 -3.66 1.64
C VAL A 57 -0.99 -4.20 2.63
N ILE A 58 -1.57 -3.33 3.46
CA ILE A 58 -2.61 -3.71 4.43
C ILE A 58 -3.85 -4.26 3.71
N ALA A 59 -4.27 -3.63 2.62
CA ALA A 59 -5.38 -4.14 1.80
C ALA A 59 -5.07 -5.53 1.24
N GLY A 60 -3.84 -5.78 0.75
CA GLY A 60 -3.42 -7.10 0.29
C GLY A 60 -3.41 -8.16 1.40
N ILE A 61 -3.05 -7.78 2.64
CA ILE A 61 -3.15 -8.68 3.80
C ILE A 61 -4.61 -8.98 4.13
N ALA A 62 -5.50 -7.98 4.12
CA ALA A 62 -6.92 -8.19 4.37
C ALA A 62 -7.57 -9.09 3.30
N ASP A 63 -7.10 -9.01 2.06
CA ASP A 63 -7.56 -9.83 0.93
C ASP A 63 -7.13 -11.31 1.06
N LEU A 64 -6.24 -11.67 2.00
CA LEU A 64 -5.90 -13.07 2.25
C LEU A 64 -7.09 -13.92 2.70
N ASN A 65 -8.14 -13.31 3.26
CA ASN A 65 -9.35 -14.04 3.65
C ASN A 65 -10.24 -14.40 2.46
N ARG A 66 -9.95 -13.86 1.27
CA ARG A 66 -10.73 -14.16 0.07
C ARG A 66 -10.61 -15.65 -0.30
N PRO A 67 -11.70 -16.30 -0.72
CA PRO A 67 -11.66 -17.72 -1.09
C PRO A 67 -10.87 -17.91 -2.39
N ALA A 68 -10.24 -19.07 -2.53
CA ALA A 68 -9.23 -19.33 -3.58
C ALA A 68 -9.81 -19.41 -5.00
N ASP A 69 -11.12 -19.62 -5.14
CA ASP A 69 -11.86 -19.66 -6.40
C ASP A 69 -12.00 -18.27 -7.05
N GLN A 70 -11.95 -17.21 -6.24
CA GLN A 70 -12.08 -15.83 -6.71
C GLN A 70 -10.72 -15.16 -6.99
N ILE A 71 -9.62 -15.83 -6.68
CA ILE A 71 -8.26 -15.29 -6.84
C ILE A 71 -7.76 -15.54 -8.27
N SER A 72 -7.27 -14.49 -8.93
CA SER A 72 -6.71 -14.60 -10.28
C SER A 72 -5.23 -15.00 -10.24
N LEU A 73 -4.92 -16.19 -10.77
CA LEU A 73 -3.56 -16.74 -10.82
C LEU A 73 -2.55 -15.81 -11.52
N GLY A 74 -2.95 -15.22 -12.66
CA GLY A 74 -2.09 -14.30 -13.42
C GLY A 74 -1.79 -13.01 -12.67
N GLN A 75 -2.78 -12.48 -11.94
CA GLN A 75 -2.59 -11.25 -11.16
C GLN A 75 -1.71 -11.49 -9.94
N SER A 76 -1.98 -12.53 -9.14
CA SER A 76 -1.19 -12.84 -7.95
C SER A 76 0.26 -13.20 -8.30
N SER A 77 0.48 -13.94 -9.38
CA SER A 77 1.84 -14.25 -9.85
C SER A 77 2.59 -13.01 -10.36
N SER A 78 1.94 -12.16 -11.15
CA SER A 78 2.54 -10.90 -11.61
C SER A 78 2.91 -9.98 -10.44
N LEU A 79 2.02 -9.85 -9.44
CA LEU A 79 2.27 -9.02 -8.27
C LEU A 79 3.37 -9.58 -7.35
N ALA A 80 3.46 -10.90 -7.22
CA ALA A 80 4.55 -11.55 -6.51
C ALA A 80 5.92 -11.27 -7.18
N ILE A 81 6.00 -11.46 -8.50
CA ILE A 81 7.23 -11.23 -9.28
C ILE A 81 7.65 -9.76 -9.22
N THR A 82 6.70 -8.84 -9.43
CA THR A 82 7.00 -7.40 -9.36
C THR A 82 7.46 -6.99 -7.97
N GLY A 83 6.85 -7.52 -6.90
CA GLY A 83 7.31 -7.32 -5.52
C GLY A 83 8.78 -7.72 -5.32
N LEU A 84 9.20 -8.87 -5.87
CA LEU A 84 10.59 -9.33 -5.81
C LEU A 84 11.56 -8.42 -6.59
N ILE A 85 11.20 -8.04 -7.83
CA ILE A 85 12.03 -7.16 -8.66
C ILE A 85 12.24 -5.82 -7.96
N TRP A 86 11.16 -5.20 -7.50
CA TRP A 86 11.24 -3.89 -6.83
C TRP A 86 11.91 -3.95 -5.46
N SER A 87 11.86 -5.09 -4.78
CA SER A 87 12.64 -5.32 -3.55
C SER A 87 14.14 -5.26 -3.84
N ARG A 88 14.61 -5.92 -4.91
CA ARG A 88 16.03 -5.83 -5.33
C ARG A 88 16.41 -4.41 -5.71
N TYR A 89 15.59 -3.70 -6.47
CA TYR A 89 15.88 -2.31 -6.84
C TYR A 89 15.98 -1.38 -5.62
N SER A 90 15.19 -1.62 -4.57
CA SER A 90 15.18 -0.77 -3.36
C SER A 90 16.49 -0.79 -2.57
N VAL A 91 17.28 -1.86 -2.69
CA VAL A 91 18.61 -1.98 -2.03
C VAL A 91 19.78 -1.59 -2.93
N VAL A 92 19.59 -1.56 -4.24
CA VAL A 92 20.64 -1.20 -5.21
C VAL A 92 20.77 0.32 -5.34
N ILE A 93 19.70 1.07 -5.12
CA ILE A 93 19.70 2.54 -5.20
C ILE A 93 20.40 3.12 -3.96
N TYR A 94 21.32 4.08 -4.17
CA TYR A 94 22.02 4.79 -3.09
C TYR A 94 21.49 6.23 -2.93
N PRO A 95 21.14 6.67 -1.70
CA PRO A 95 21.09 5.88 -0.46
C PRO A 95 19.92 4.88 -0.43
N VAL A 96 20.08 3.78 0.33
CA VAL A 96 19.11 2.68 0.40
C VAL A 96 17.76 3.14 0.96
N ASN A 97 16.66 2.73 0.32
CA ASN A 97 15.31 3.09 0.74
C ASN A 97 14.58 1.89 1.38
N TYR A 98 14.69 1.77 2.71
CA TYR A 98 14.06 0.69 3.48
C TYR A 98 12.52 0.71 3.47
N GLN A 99 11.91 1.89 3.35
CA GLN A 99 10.45 2.02 3.26
C GLN A 99 9.92 1.43 1.95
N LEU A 100 10.64 1.66 0.85
CA LEU A 100 10.31 1.08 -0.44
C LEU A 100 10.57 -0.44 -0.46
N LEU A 101 11.66 -0.88 0.16
CA LEU A 101 11.99 -2.29 0.29
C LEU A 101 10.88 -3.05 1.04
N SER A 102 10.57 -2.62 2.27
CA SER A 102 9.58 -3.28 3.12
C SER A 102 8.22 -3.42 2.42
N ALA A 103 7.67 -2.34 1.88
CA ALA A 103 6.37 -2.40 1.20
C ALA A 103 6.35 -3.40 0.03
N ASN A 104 7.40 -3.45 -0.80
CA ASN A 104 7.47 -4.38 -1.92
C ASN A 104 7.69 -5.83 -1.48
N VAL A 105 8.44 -6.06 -0.40
CA VAL A 105 8.62 -7.40 0.17
C VAL A 105 7.31 -7.93 0.72
N PHE A 106 6.60 -7.15 1.54
CA PHE A 106 5.31 -7.58 2.11
C PHE A 106 4.25 -7.82 1.02
N MET A 107 4.18 -6.94 0.02
CA MET A 107 3.31 -7.15 -1.14
C MET A 107 3.71 -8.44 -1.90
N GLY A 108 5.00 -8.67 -2.14
CA GLY A 108 5.48 -9.87 -2.83
C GLY A 108 5.12 -11.15 -2.08
N ILE A 109 5.32 -11.18 -0.75
CA ILE A 109 5.03 -12.35 0.10
C ILE A 109 3.53 -12.65 0.15
N THR A 110 2.70 -11.64 0.38
CA THR A 110 1.24 -11.80 0.45
C THR A 110 0.69 -12.35 -0.87
N GLN A 111 1.15 -11.81 -1.99
CA GLN A 111 0.70 -12.27 -3.32
C GLN A 111 1.29 -13.62 -3.72
N PHE A 112 2.49 -13.95 -3.27
CA PHE A 112 3.05 -15.28 -3.45
C PHE A 112 2.23 -16.34 -2.68
N TYR A 113 1.79 -16.03 -1.46
CA TYR A 113 0.93 -16.91 -0.70
C TYR A 113 -0.44 -17.12 -1.38
N GLN A 114 -1.07 -16.04 -1.86
CA GLN A 114 -2.31 -16.15 -2.65
C GLN A 114 -2.11 -16.97 -3.93
N PHE A 115 -0.98 -16.81 -4.60
CA PHE A 115 -0.63 -17.59 -5.79
C PHE A 115 -0.55 -19.09 -5.46
N LEU A 116 0.12 -19.49 -4.37
CA LEU A 116 0.19 -20.89 -3.96
C LEU A 116 -1.20 -21.47 -3.66
N ARG A 117 -2.07 -20.72 -2.98
CA ARG A 117 -3.46 -21.12 -2.72
C ARG A 117 -4.25 -21.31 -4.02
N CYS A 118 -4.09 -20.39 -4.97
CA CYS A 118 -4.74 -20.45 -6.27
C CYS A 118 -4.25 -21.65 -7.09
N VAL A 119 -2.94 -21.92 -7.10
CA VAL A 119 -2.35 -23.09 -7.78
C VAL A 119 -2.89 -24.38 -7.18
N HIS A 120 -2.91 -24.48 -5.84
CA HIS A 120 -3.46 -25.64 -5.16
C HIS A 120 -4.93 -25.88 -5.53
N PHE A 121 -5.74 -24.82 -5.52
CA PHE A 121 -7.14 -24.90 -5.91
C PHE A 121 -7.33 -25.34 -7.38
N ASN A 122 -6.59 -24.77 -8.32
CA ASN A 122 -6.81 -25.02 -9.75
C ASN A 122 -6.19 -26.34 -10.27
N PHE A 123 -5.05 -26.76 -9.72
CA PHE A 123 -4.27 -27.88 -10.27
C PHE A 123 -4.20 -29.11 -9.38
N ILE A 124 -4.43 -28.97 -8.07
CA ILE A 124 -4.27 -30.09 -7.12
C ILE A 124 -5.62 -30.66 -6.70
N LEU A 125 -6.62 -29.80 -6.45
CA LEU A 125 -7.96 -30.28 -6.07
C LEU A 125 -8.67 -30.95 -7.24
N THR A 126 -9.35 -32.05 -6.93
CA THR A 126 -10.30 -32.67 -7.84
C THR A 126 -11.56 -31.80 -8.01
N PRO A 127 -12.31 -31.92 -9.11
CA PRO A 127 -13.54 -31.13 -9.32
C PRO A 127 -14.56 -31.26 -8.18
N GLU A 128 -14.69 -32.46 -7.59
CA GLU A 128 -15.58 -32.71 -6.45
C GLU A 128 -15.14 -31.96 -5.19
N GLU A 129 -13.83 -31.91 -4.93
CA GLU A 129 -13.26 -31.16 -3.81
C GLU A 129 -13.37 -29.65 -4.03
N GLN A 130 -13.19 -29.18 -5.27
CA GLN A 130 -13.39 -27.77 -5.63
C GLN A 130 -14.83 -27.35 -5.36
N GLU A 131 -15.82 -28.14 -5.79
CA GLU A 131 -17.23 -27.86 -5.50
C GLU A 131 -17.52 -27.85 -4.00
N ARG A 132 -16.94 -28.81 -3.25
CA ARG A 132 -17.10 -28.87 -1.80
C ARG A 132 -16.52 -27.62 -1.13
N TYR A 133 -15.32 -27.21 -1.52
CA TYR A 133 -14.68 -25.99 -1.07
C TYR A 133 -15.54 -24.75 -1.36
N ILE A 134 -16.05 -24.61 -2.59
CA ILE A 134 -16.91 -23.48 -2.96
C ILE A 134 -18.20 -23.48 -2.13
N LYS A 135 -18.83 -24.65 -1.95
CA LYS A 135 -20.05 -24.80 -1.14
C LYS A 135 -19.80 -24.49 0.33
N GLU A 136 -18.64 -24.86 0.87
CA GLU A 136 -18.26 -24.58 2.25
C GLU A 136 -18.01 -23.08 2.47
N ASN A 137 -17.20 -22.45 1.62
CA ASN A 137 -16.89 -21.02 1.76
C ASN A 137 -18.12 -20.13 1.54
N ARG A 138 -19.02 -20.49 0.61
CA ARG A 138 -20.28 -19.73 0.40
C ARG A 138 -21.26 -19.84 1.58
N LYS A 139 -21.15 -20.86 2.43
CA LYS A 139 -22.01 -20.99 3.63
C LYS A 139 -21.53 -20.13 4.81
N ILE A 140 -20.30 -19.64 4.75
CA ILE A 140 -19.67 -18.85 5.82
C ILE A 140 -19.92 -17.35 5.63
N GLU A 141 -20.27 -16.92 4.39
CA GLU A 141 -20.73 -15.56 4.03
C GLU A 141 -22.20 -15.32 4.39
#